data_AF-A0AAV5RAB6-F1
#
_entry.id   AF-A0AAV5RAB6-F1
#
_cell.length_a   1.000
_cell.length_b   1.000
_cell.length_c   1.000
_cell.angle_alpha   90.00
_cell.angle_beta   90.00
_cell.angle_gamma   90.00
#
_symmetry.space_group_name_H-M   'P 1'
#
loop_
_entity.id
_entity.type
_entity.pdbx_description
1 polymer ?
#
loop_
_entity_poly.entity_id
_entity_poly.type
_entity_poly.pdbx_seq_one_letter_code
_entity_poly.pdbx_strand_id
1 'polypeptide(L)'
;MDQFNIPDSPKLPQKEVETPTTKIPTELGALLDLDDEEDDDEMDIDTIISNKEKIPINNFKQFEHSDSLPENSEGEDELPENVLNSSIPKDSNYITPMMDFCDPIRAPIDSLNPFGENSTLLSSEPIPIILKDGLNIKNLNDLQIQKLNDYIDNKVMTIRRGFVKYLSSREDEENVGLEFNKLITQIDDIIEFIWYAMSQFKGIPTIYHANIIVDTSIETMFGNEFADMKEILNNSIKPPSMILITNDESNVKNLELPNNIDSSSFVSYYITIIGDLIDYIVKYDLNTFTDWILLLRLVAKLDNVLSIIIDYSSLKGNNLIITTEKIRIASIIQRTKIVLVGLFDKFLRSLGLEQIESHRKIIDNFQIYLGEAYEGLTDRTST
;
A
#
# COMPACT_ATOMS: atom_id res chain seq x y z
N MET A 1 -1.86 23.13 -42.55
CA MET A 1 -2.74 24.17 -42.00
C MET A 1 -2.15 24.59 -40.67
N ASP A 2 -1.64 25.83 -40.68
CA ASP A 2 -1.47 26.81 -39.61
C ASP A 2 -0.68 26.45 -38.34
N GLN A 3 0.60 26.80 -38.39
CA GLN A 3 1.43 27.11 -37.22
C GLN A 3 0.86 28.37 -36.52
N PHE A 4 0.47 28.24 -35.27
CA PHE A 4 0.13 29.38 -34.41
C PHE A 4 1.38 30.18 -34.06
N ASN A 5 1.51 31.37 -34.65
CA ASN A 5 2.44 32.41 -34.21
C ASN A 5 1.89 33.09 -32.95
N ILE A 6 2.58 32.96 -31.83
CA ILE A 6 2.35 33.79 -30.63
C ILE A 6 3.24 35.04 -30.75
N PRO A 7 2.67 36.26 -30.69
CA PRO A 7 3.45 37.49 -30.80
C PRO A 7 4.06 37.89 -29.46
N ASP A 8 5.34 38.26 -29.51
CA ASP A 8 6.10 39.17 -28.62
C ASP A 8 5.92 39.00 -27.10
N SER A 9 6.69 38.08 -26.52
CA SER A 9 7.09 38.15 -25.11
C SER A 9 8.46 38.85 -24.98
N PRO A 10 8.64 39.82 -24.05
CA PRO A 10 9.91 40.50 -23.87
C PRO A 10 10.99 39.54 -23.31
N LYS A 11 12.22 39.64 -23.84
CA LYS A 11 13.37 38.85 -23.38
C LYS A 11 13.67 39.15 -21.90
N LEU A 12 13.64 38.11 -21.06
CA LEU A 12 14.13 38.18 -19.68
C LEU A 12 15.65 38.42 -19.66
N PRO A 13 16.17 39.22 -18.72
CA PRO A 13 17.60 39.50 -18.62
C PRO A 13 18.37 38.24 -18.21
N GLN A 14 19.37 37.87 -19.01
CA GLN A 14 20.35 36.85 -18.67
C GLN A 14 21.20 37.37 -17.50
N LYS A 15 20.95 36.84 -16.31
CA LYS A 15 21.87 36.96 -15.18
C LYS A 15 22.79 35.76 -15.24
N GLU A 16 24.05 35.99 -15.62
CA GLU A 16 25.12 35.02 -15.45
C GLU A 16 25.22 34.70 -13.95
N VAL A 17 24.88 33.47 -13.58
CA VAL A 17 25.15 32.93 -12.25
C VAL A 17 26.46 32.17 -12.38
N GLU A 18 27.54 32.75 -11.86
CA GLU A 18 28.80 32.06 -11.65
C GLU A 18 28.56 30.86 -10.73
N THR A 19 28.73 29.65 -11.26
CA THR A 19 28.73 28.43 -10.47
C THR A 19 29.94 28.43 -9.52
N PRO A 20 29.77 28.19 -8.21
CA PRO A 20 30.91 28.04 -7.32
C PRO A 20 31.65 26.73 -7.63
N THR A 21 32.88 26.86 -8.10
CA THR A 21 33.83 25.74 -8.25
C THR A 21 34.18 25.17 -6.88
N THR A 22 33.53 24.08 -6.48
CA THR A 22 33.95 23.25 -5.36
C THR A 22 35.14 22.40 -5.80
N LYS A 23 36.36 22.87 -5.54
CA LYS A 23 37.55 22.01 -5.58
C LYS A 23 37.53 21.13 -4.34
N ILE A 24 37.47 19.82 -4.55
CA ILE A 24 37.69 18.81 -3.51
C ILE A 24 39.14 19.00 -2.99
N PRO A 25 39.36 19.09 -1.66
CA PRO A 25 40.70 19.17 -1.10
C PRO A 25 41.53 17.95 -1.50
N THR A 26 42.75 18.19 -1.97
CA THR A 26 43.73 17.19 -2.46
C THR A 26 44.14 16.12 -1.44
N GLU A 27 43.69 16.20 -0.19
CA GLU A 27 43.98 15.24 0.87
C GLU A 27 43.01 14.04 0.91
N LEU A 28 41.88 14.09 0.19
CA LEU A 28 40.92 12.99 0.10
C LEU A 28 41.09 12.11 -1.15
N GLY A 29 41.93 12.51 -2.11
CA GLY A 29 42.19 11.74 -3.33
C GLY A 29 43.24 10.64 -3.17
N ALA A 30 44.01 10.65 -2.07
CA ALA A 30 45.11 9.70 -1.83
C ALA A 30 44.68 8.42 -1.09
N LEU A 31 43.40 8.26 -0.77
CA LEU A 31 42.85 7.11 -0.03
C LEU A 31 41.88 6.26 -0.86
N LEU A 32 41.81 6.52 -2.17
CA LEU A 32 40.89 5.91 -3.13
C LEU A 32 41.62 5.39 -4.38
N ASP A 33 42.91 5.05 -4.24
CA ASP A 33 43.69 4.36 -5.26
C ASP A 33 43.77 2.87 -4.84
N LEU A 34 42.81 2.09 -5.32
CA LEU A 34 42.79 0.62 -5.20
C LEU A 34 42.80 0.07 -6.62
N ASP A 35 44.00 -0.02 -7.19
CA ASP A 35 44.27 -0.89 -8.33
C ASP A 35 45.15 -2.05 -7.83
N ASP A 36 44.51 -3.22 -7.77
CA ASP A 36 44.95 -4.55 -8.20
C ASP A 36 46.45 -4.92 -8.13
N GLU A 37 46.81 -5.80 -7.20
CA GLU A 37 47.72 -6.91 -7.49
C GLU A 37 47.16 -8.22 -6.89
N GLU A 38 47.28 -9.26 -7.71
CA GLU A 38 46.74 -10.62 -7.59
C GLU A 38 47.47 -11.49 -6.53
N ASP A 39 46.80 -12.61 -6.27
CA ASP A 39 47.29 -13.92 -5.83
C ASP A 39 47.43 -14.27 -4.33
N ASP A 40 46.63 -15.30 -4.01
CA ASP A 40 46.91 -16.48 -3.19
C ASP A 40 47.42 -16.28 -1.75
N ASP A 41 46.57 -16.63 -0.78
CA ASP A 41 46.85 -17.77 0.10
C ASP A 41 45.60 -18.21 0.88
N GLU A 42 45.36 -19.51 0.87
CA GLU A 42 44.38 -20.25 1.66
C GLU A 42 44.51 -19.92 3.17
N MET A 43 43.43 -19.48 3.82
CA MET A 43 43.30 -19.63 5.28
C MET A 43 41.87 -19.96 5.70
N ASP A 44 41.75 -21.12 6.32
CA ASP A 44 40.57 -21.65 6.99
C ASP A 44 40.02 -20.68 8.05
N ILE A 45 38.77 -20.25 7.85
CA ILE A 45 38.02 -19.35 8.75
C ILE A 45 37.61 -20.03 10.07
N ASP A 46 37.81 -21.33 10.22
CA ASP A 46 37.41 -22.10 11.41
C ASP A 46 38.34 -21.95 12.63
N THR A 47 39.39 -21.12 12.57
CA THR A 47 40.35 -20.97 13.69
C THR A 47 40.27 -19.64 14.46
N ILE A 48 39.34 -18.73 14.12
CA ILE A 48 39.21 -17.41 14.80
C ILE A 48 37.98 -17.34 15.76
N ILE A 49 37.09 -18.34 15.75
CA ILE A 49 35.87 -18.35 16.60
C ILE A 49 35.98 -19.36 17.75
N SER A 50 37.12 -19.40 18.45
CA SER A 50 37.25 -20.27 19.64
C SER A 50 37.80 -19.59 20.89
N ASN A 51 37.82 -18.25 21.01
CA ASN A 51 38.16 -17.60 22.29
C ASN A 51 37.67 -16.14 22.43
N LYS A 52 36.35 -15.91 22.32
CA LYS A 52 35.73 -14.72 22.93
C LYS A 52 34.51 -15.12 23.76
N GLU A 53 34.70 -15.06 25.07
CA GLU A 53 33.65 -15.18 26.07
C GLU A 53 32.54 -14.15 25.79
N LYS A 54 31.29 -14.65 25.82
CA LYS A 54 30.07 -13.85 25.70
C LYS A 54 29.91 -12.97 26.94
N ILE A 55 30.18 -11.69 26.83
CA ILE A 55 29.75 -10.68 27.81
C ILE A 55 28.45 -10.06 27.29
N PRO A 56 27.33 -10.13 28.02
CA PRO A 56 26.08 -9.47 27.63
C PRO A 56 26.21 -7.95 27.82
N ILE A 57 25.94 -7.20 26.76
CA ILE A 57 25.86 -5.74 26.79
C ILE A 57 24.50 -5.36 27.39
N ASN A 58 24.45 -5.17 28.71
CA ASN A 58 23.35 -4.51 29.40
C ASN A 58 23.61 -2.99 29.43
N ASN A 59 23.30 -2.28 28.35
CA ASN A 59 23.31 -0.81 28.31
C ASN A 59 21.95 -0.25 27.86
N PHE A 60 20.89 -0.55 28.61
CA PHE A 60 19.58 0.11 28.52
C PHE A 60 19.16 0.71 29.87
N LYS A 61 20.06 1.47 30.51
CA LYS A 61 19.74 2.31 31.67
C LYS A 61 20.52 3.62 31.61
N GLN A 62 20.22 4.46 30.64
CA GLN A 62 20.77 5.81 30.62
C GLN A 62 19.91 6.82 29.84
N PHE A 63 18.60 6.82 30.09
CA PHE A 63 17.72 7.98 29.86
C PHE A 63 16.56 7.94 30.87
N GLU A 64 16.89 7.95 32.16
CA GLU A 64 15.95 8.35 33.21
C GLU A 64 16.40 9.74 33.66
N HIS A 65 15.79 10.78 33.09
CA HIS A 65 15.88 12.11 33.68
C HIS A 65 14.91 12.18 34.85
N SER A 66 15.51 12.40 36.01
CA SER A 66 14.93 12.81 37.26
C SER A 66 14.25 14.18 37.12
N ASP A 67 12.92 14.19 37.05
CA ASP A 67 12.12 15.33 37.51
C ASP A 67 11.24 14.88 38.68
N SER A 68 11.83 15.12 39.84
CA SER A 68 11.35 15.13 41.21
C SER A 68 9.85 15.38 41.42
N LEU A 69 9.17 14.41 42.02
CA LEU A 69 8.07 14.65 42.97
C LEU A 69 8.41 13.91 44.28
N PRO A 70 8.16 14.50 45.46
CA PRO A 70 8.72 13.99 46.71
C PRO A 70 7.99 12.75 47.21
N GLU A 71 8.78 11.80 47.72
CA GLU A 71 8.34 10.71 48.57
C GLU A 71 7.69 11.28 49.85
N ASN A 72 6.51 10.77 50.20
CA ASN A 72 6.02 10.83 51.57
C ASN A 72 5.61 9.43 52.04
N SER A 73 6.10 9.16 53.23
CA SER A 73 6.05 7.99 54.09
C SER A 73 4.66 7.43 54.42
N GLU A 74 4.66 6.10 54.58
CA GLU A 74 3.89 5.26 55.52
C GLU A 74 2.80 5.94 56.38
N GLY A 75 1.57 5.43 56.23
CA GLY A 75 0.45 5.66 57.15
C GLY A 75 -0.80 4.94 56.64
N GLU A 76 -1.34 4.03 57.46
CA GLU A 76 -2.56 3.27 57.24
C GLU A 76 -3.82 4.17 57.15
N ASP A 77 -4.89 3.57 56.64
CA ASP A 77 -6.31 3.97 56.70
C ASP A 77 -6.95 4.72 55.51
N GLU A 78 -8.00 4.05 55.01
CA GLU A 78 -9.19 4.54 54.29
C GLU A 78 -9.06 5.01 52.82
N LEU A 79 -9.61 4.18 51.92
CA LEU A 79 -9.97 4.52 50.55
C LEU A 79 -11.00 5.65 50.49
N PRO A 80 -10.80 6.67 49.64
CA PRO A 80 -11.92 7.45 49.10
C PRO A 80 -12.05 7.28 47.59
N GLU A 81 -13.26 6.95 47.17
CA GLU A 81 -13.75 7.15 45.81
C GLU A 81 -13.60 8.64 45.39
N ASN A 82 -13.40 8.88 44.10
CA ASN A 82 -13.45 10.17 43.40
C ASN A 82 -12.31 11.18 43.65
N VAL A 83 -11.25 11.08 42.85
CA VAL A 83 -10.43 12.25 42.45
C VAL A 83 -10.03 12.16 40.97
N LEU A 84 -11.00 12.36 40.07
CA LEU A 84 -10.75 12.91 38.73
C LEU A 84 -11.36 14.31 38.71
N ASN A 85 -10.71 15.24 39.40
CA ASN A 85 -10.96 16.68 39.22
C ASN A 85 -9.69 17.30 38.66
N SER A 86 -9.45 17.05 37.37
CA SER A 86 -8.59 17.94 36.58
C SER A 86 -9.26 19.31 36.52
N SER A 87 -8.54 20.32 36.99
CA SER A 87 -8.85 21.74 36.95
C SER A 87 -9.04 22.23 35.51
N ILE A 88 -10.25 22.01 34.97
CA ILE A 88 -10.77 22.69 33.78
C ILE A 88 -11.78 23.72 34.29
N PRO A 89 -11.61 25.02 33.99
CA PRO A 89 -12.62 26.03 34.30
C PRO A 89 -13.93 25.66 33.60
N LYS A 90 -15.00 25.45 34.38
CA LYS A 90 -16.36 25.27 33.86
C LYS A 90 -16.92 26.63 33.42
N ASP A 91 -16.37 27.16 32.34
CA ASP A 91 -16.92 28.35 31.70
C ASP A 91 -17.85 27.91 30.58
N SER A 92 -19.15 28.24 30.70
CA SER A 92 -20.22 27.76 29.81
C SER A 92 -20.12 28.23 28.35
N ASN A 93 -19.12 29.05 28.02
CA ASN A 93 -18.88 29.60 26.68
C ASN A 93 -17.49 29.26 26.11
N TYR A 94 -16.72 28.38 26.74
CA TYR A 94 -15.43 27.95 26.21
C TYR A 94 -15.59 26.77 25.25
N ILE A 95 -15.65 27.06 23.95
CA ILE A 95 -15.56 26.04 22.89
C ILE A 95 -14.07 25.86 22.55
N THR A 96 -13.46 24.77 23.02
CA THR A 96 -12.21 24.26 22.47
C THR A 96 -12.49 23.45 21.21
N PRO A 97 -11.83 23.73 20.07
CA PRO A 97 -11.90 22.87 18.89
C PRO A 97 -10.85 21.76 19.03
N MET A 98 -11.10 20.79 19.91
CA MET A 98 -10.51 19.46 19.76
C MET A 98 -11.66 18.51 19.45
N MET A 99 -11.64 17.96 18.24
CA MET A 99 -12.55 16.88 17.85
C MET A 99 -12.28 15.67 18.74
N ASP A 100 -13.22 15.39 19.65
CA ASP A 100 -13.35 14.11 20.33
C ASP A 100 -13.82 13.08 19.28
N PHE A 101 -12.90 12.23 18.81
CA PHE A 101 -13.21 11.11 17.90
C PHE A 101 -13.69 9.84 18.64
N CYS A 102 -14.04 9.95 19.92
CA CYS A 102 -14.35 8.79 20.77
C CYS A 102 -15.85 8.56 21.04
N ASP A 103 -16.74 9.44 20.58
CA ASP A 103 -18.18 9.18 20.65
C ASP A 103 -18.68 8.58 19.32
N PRO A 104 -19.16 7.32 19.29
CA PRO A 104 -19.80 6.79 18.11
C PRO A 104 -21.13 7.51 17.95
N ILE A 105 -21.14 8.53 17.09
CA ILE A 105 -22.36 9.18 16.62
C ILE A 105 -23.23 8.06 16.05
N ARG A 106 -24.24 7.62 16.82
CA ARG A 106 -25.28 6.73 16.30
C ARG A 106 -25.90 7.44 15.12
N ALA A 107 -25.72 6.85 13.93
CA ALA A 107 -26.37 7.32 12.72
C ALA A 107 -27.90 7.44 12.98
N PRO A 108 -28.56 8.50 12.50
CA PRO A 108 -30.00 8.62 12.59
C PRO A 108 -30.68 7.37 12.04
N ILE A 109 -31.67 6.85 12.76
CA ILE A 109 -32.34 5.56 12.46
C ILE A 109 -33.03 5.53 11.08
N ASP A 110 -33.18 6.68 10.42
CA ASP A 110 -33.77 6.81 9.08
C ASP A 110 -32.80 7.34 8.01
N SER A 111 -31.48 7.31 8.24
CA SER A 111 -30.53 7.50 7.14
C SER A 111 -30.56 6.23 6.28
N LEU A 112 -31.33 6.28 5.19
CA LEU A 112 -31.10 5.43 4.03
C LEU A 112 -29.59 5.34 3.80
N ASN A 113 -29.10 4.12 3.76
CA ASN A 113 -27.71 3.83 3.45
C ASN A 113 -27.28 4.66 2.23
N PRO A 114 -26.34 5.63 2.35
CA PRO A 114 -25.85 6.38 1.21
C PRO A 114 -24.96 5.51 0.31
N PHE A 115 -24.48 4.39 0.87
CA PHE A 115 -23.94 3.28 0.09
C PHE A 115 -25.16 2.55 -0.50
N GLY A 116 -25.21 2.40 -1.82
CA GLY A 116 -26.19 1.50 -2.43
C GLY A 116 -26.14 0.13 -1.75
N GLU A 117 -27.15 -0.72 -1.98
CA GLU A 117 -27.07 -2.13 -1.59
C GLU A 117 -25.80 -2.74 -2.20
N ASN A 118 -24.70 -2.76 -1.43
CA ASN A 118 -23.45 -3.37 -1.85
C ASN A 118 -23.80 -4.83 -2.07
N SER A 119 -23.71 -5.26 -3.33
CA SER A 119 -24.07 -6.63 -3.67
C SER A 119 -23.06 -7.69 -3.20
N THR A 120 -22.03 -7.21 -2.51
CA THR A 120 -20.83 -7.90 -2.07
C THR A 120 -20.82 -8.08 -0.56
N LEU A 121 -19.93 -8.97 -0.07
CA LEU A 121 -19.70 -9.17 1.36
C LEU A 121 -19.37 -7.84 2.03
N LEU A 122 -19.90 -7.62 3.24
CA LEU A 122 -19.47 -6.49 4.08
C LEU A 122 -17.99 -6.67 4.41
N SER A 123 -17.21 -5.58 4.38
CA SER A 123 -15.76 -5.60 4.64
C SER A 123 -15.37 -6.29 5.95
N SER A 124 -16.24 -6.19 6.96
CA SER A 124 -16.07 -6.75 8.29
C SER A 124 -16.45 -8.23 8.43
N GLU A 125 -17.15 -8.81 7.45
CA GLU A 125 -17.51 -10.23 7.48
C GLU A 125 -16.34 -11.10 7.02
N PRO A 126 -16.09 -12.26 7.68
CA PRO A 126 -15.05 -13.18 7.24
C PRO A 126 -15.43 -13.80 5.89
N ILE A 127 -14.43 -13.94 5.01
CA ILE A 127 -14.64 -14.55 3.70
C ILE A 127 -15.02 -16.02 3.89
N PRO A 128 -16.11 -16.50 3.26
CA PRO A 128 -16.51 -17.90 3.35
C PRO A 128 -15.55 -18.79 2.55
N ILE A 129 -14.46 -19.22 3.20
CA ILE A 129 -13.43 -20.08 2.63
C ILE A 129 -13.70 -21.55 2.98
N ILE A 130 -13.73 -22.42 1.97
CA ILE A 130 -13.77 -23.88 2.14
C ILE A 130 -12.43 -24.48 1.74
N LEU A 131 -11.81 -25.21 2.66
CA LEU A 131 -10.58 -25.95 2.41
C LEU A 131 -10.90 -27.28 1.71
N LYS A 132 -10.28 -27.52 0.55
CA LYS A 132 -10.45 -28.78 -0.20
C LYS A 132 -9.13 -29.55 -0.28
N ASP A 133 -9.11 -30.74 0.30
CA ASP A 133 -7.95 -31.65 0.23
C ASP A 133 -7.64 -32.11 -1.20
N GLY A 134 -8.64 -32.12 -2.10
CA GLY A 134 -8.46 -32.43 -3.52
C GLY A 134 -7.73 -31.35 -4.32
N LEU A 135 -7.52 -30.16 -3.73
CA LEU A 135 -6.78 -29.05 -4.33
C LEU A 135 -5.35 -28.96 -3.82
N ASN A 136 -4.89 -29.92 -2.99
CA ASN A 136 -3.58 -29.85 -2.37
C ASN A 136 -2.48 -29.55 -3.38
N ILE A 137 -1.78 -28.45 -3.11
CA ILE A 137 -0.69 -27.93 -3.93
C ILE A 137 0.43 -28.95 -3.88
N LYS A 138 0.97 -29.32 -5.04
CA LYS A 138 2.20 -30.11 -5.08
C LYS A 138 3.32 -29.31 -4.44
N ASN A 139 3.86 -29.80 -3.33
CA ASN A 139 5.02 -29.19 -2.69
C ASN A 139 6.17 -29.13 -3.69
N LEU A 140 6.64 -27.91 -3.93
CA LEU A 140 7.81 -27.66 -4.75
C LEU A 140 9.05 -28.11 -3.98
N ASN A 141 10.05 -28.66 -4.67
CA ASN A 141 11.35 -28.94 -4.07
C ASN A 141 12.06 -27.61 -3.74
N ASP A 142 13.00 -27.61 -2.79
CA ASP A 142 13.76 -26.42 -2.35
C ASP A 142 14.40 -25.69 -3.55
N LEU A 143 14.96 -26.42 -4.50
CA LEU A 143 15.52 -25.84 -5.73
C LEU A 143 14.46 -25.12 -6.60
N GLN A 144 13.23 -25.63 -6.63
CA GLN A 144 12.13 -25.01 -7.37
C GLN A 144 11.61 -23.77 -6.64
N ILE A 145 11.53 -23.82 -5.31
CA ILE A 145 11.17 -22.67 -4.46
C ILE A 145 12.21 -21.56 -4.61
N GLN A 146 13.50 -21.90 -4.58
CA GLN A 146 14.58 -20.94 -4.78
C GLN A 146 14.48 -20.26 -6.15
N LYS A 147 14.35 -21.04 -7.23
CA LYS A 147 14.18 -20.47 -8.59
C LYS A 147 12.95 -19.58 -8.71
N LEU A 148 11.88 -19.92 -8.00
CA LEU A 148 10.65 -19.13 -7.98
C LEU A 148 10.86 -17.80 -7.25
N ASN A 149 11.52 -17.82 -6.10
CA ASN A 149 11.88 -16.61 -5.35
C ASN A 149 12.84 -15.72 -6.18
N ASP A 150 13.88 -16.31 -6.76
CA ASP A 150 14.82 -15.59 -7.65
C ASP A 150 14.08 -14.93 -8.82
N TYR A 151 13.08 -15.61 -9.40
CA TYR A 151 12.27 -15.04 -10.46
C TYR A 151 11.44 -13.84 -9.98
N ILE A 152 10.78 -13.95 -8.81
CA ILE A 152 10.00 -12.86 -8.23
C ILE A 152 10.91 -11.68 -7.89
N ASP A 153 12.05 -11.93 -7.25
CA ASP A 153 13.06 -10.91 -6.92
C ASP A 153 13.54 -10.17 -8.16
N ASN A 154 13.87 -10.90 -9.22
CA ASN A 154 14.30 -10.31 -10.49
C ASN A 154 13.21 -9.42 -11.11
N LYS A 155 11.93 -9.83 -10.99
CA LYS A 155 10.80 -9.04 -11.49
C LYS A 155 10.58 -7.77 -10.66
N VAL A 156 10.58 -7.88 -9.34
CA VAL A 156 10.50 -6.72 -8.42
C VAL A 156 11.67 -5.76 -8.65
N MET A 157 12.88 -6.28 -8.80
CA MET A 157 14.07 -5.47 -9.13
C MET A 157 13.97 -4.79 -10.49
N THR A 158 13.38 -5.45 -11.49
CA THR A 158 13.16 -4.85 -12.80
C THR A 158 12.20 -3.66 -12.70
N ILE A 159 11.10 -3.81 -11.94
CA ILE A 159 10.17 -2.71 -11.67
C ILE A 159 10.89 -1.55 -10.98
N ARG A 160 11.63 -1.82 -9.90
CA ARG A 160 12.41 -0.82 -9.16
C ARG A 160 13.41 -0.08 -10.05
N ARG A 161 14.16 -0.80 -10.90
CA ARG A 161 15.10 -0.20 -11.85
C ARG A 161 14.38 0.65 -12.89
N GLY A 162 13.24 0.18 -13.40
CA GLY A 162 12.41 0.93 -14.35
C GLY A 162 11.86 2.23 -13.74
N PHE A 163 11.46 2.17 -12.47
CA PHE A 163 11.03 3.33 -11.69
C PHE A 163 12.15 4.32 -11.43
N VAL A 164 13.34 3.86 -11.02
CA VAL A 164 14.50 4.74 -10.82
C VAL A 164 14.90 5.43 -12.13
N LYS A 165 14.90 4.71 -13.25
CA LYS A 165 15.14 5.31 -14.58
C LYS A 165 14.11 6.38 -14.91
N TYR A 166 12.83 6.12 -14.64
CA TYR A 166 11.78 7.13 -14.79
C TYR A 166 12.09 8.40 -13.98
N LEU A 167 12.47 8.26 -12.70
CA LEU A 167 12.82 9.40 -11.86
C LEU A 167 14.01 10.20 -12.41
N SER A 168 15.10 9.53 -12.81
CA SER A 168 16.27 10.20 -13.39
C SER A 168 15.91 10.92 -14.70
N SER A 169 15.17 10.26 -15.59
CA SER A 169 14.79 10.86 -16.87
C SER A 169 13.82 12.04 -16.75
N ARG A 170 13.05 12.10 -15.66
CA ARG A 170 12.13 13.20 -15.40
C ARG A 170 12.89 14.47 -15.04
N GLU A 171 14.05 14.33 -14.41
CA GLU A 171 14.96 15.45 -14.13
C GLU A 171 15.66 15.94 -15.41
N ASP A 172 15.94 15.02 -16.35
CA ASP A 172 16.67 15.29 -17.60
C ASP A 172 15.76 15.59 -18.82
N GLU A 173 14.42 15.67 -18.64
CA GLU A 173 13.39 15.86 -19.69
C GLU A 173 13.37 14.79 -20.81
N GLU A 174 14.10 13.69 -20.68
CA GLU A 174 14.25 12.68 -21.76
C GLU A 174 13.06 11.69 -21.86
N ASN A 175 12.09 11.72 -20.94
CA ASN A 175 10.94 10.80 -20.89
C ASN A 175 11.34 9.31 -21.03
N VAL A 176 12.50 8.93 -20.48
CA VAL A 176 13.04 7.56 -20.54
C VAL A 176 12.71 6.80 -19.25
N GLY A 177 11.72 5.91 -19.27
CA GLY A 177 11.46 5.09 -18.09
C GLY A 177 10.21 4.25 -18.15
N LEU A 178 9.81 3.75 -16.98
CA LEU A 178 8.57 3.00 -16.82
C LEU A 178 7.39 3.98 -16.66
N GLU A 179 6.59 4.12 -17.69
CA GLU A 179 5.32 4.87 -17.63
C GLU A 179 4.37 4.27 -16.59
N PHE A 180 3.48 5.09 -16.04
CA PHE A 180 2.56 4.66 -14.98
C PHE A 180 1.73 3.43 -15.37
N ASN A 181 1.16 3.41 -16.58
CA ASN A 181 0.42 2.26 -17.08
C ASN A 181 1.27 0.98 -17.06
N LYS A 182 2.48 1.04 -17.63
CA LYS A 182 3.39 -0.11 -17.68
C LYS A 182 3.84 -0.55 -16.28
N LEU A 183 4.00 0.38 -15.34
CA LEU A 183 4.25 0.07 -13.93
C LEU A 183 3.11 -0.76 -13.35
N ILE A 184 1.86 -0.26 -13.49
CA ILE A 184 0.67 -0.95 -12.98
C ILE A 184 0.54 -2.35 -13.59
N THR A 185 0.77 -2.49 -14.91
CA THR A 185 0.77 -3.81 -15.57
C THR A 185 1.79 -4.76 -14.99
N GLN A 186 3.03 -4.30 -14.79
CA GLN A 186 4.09 -5.16 -14.24
C GLN A 186 3.81 -5.55 -12.78
N ILE A 187 3.21 -4.66 -11.99
CA ILE A 187 2.81 -4.96 -10.62
C ILE A 187 1.64 -5.97 -10.61
N ASP A 188 0.62 -5.75 -11.44
CA ASP A 188 -0.52 -6.67 -11.58
C ASP A 188 -0.06 -8.07 -12.00
N ASP A 189 0.87 -8.16 -12.96
CA ASP A 189 1.46 -9.42 -13.41
C ASP A 189 2.16 -10.17 -12.28
N ILE A 190 2.91 -9.48 -11.43
CA ILE A 190 3.59 -10.10 -10.29
C ILE A 190 2.58 -10.54 -9.23
N ILE A 191 1.57 -9.70 -8.93
CA ILE A 191 0.53 -10.03 -7.95
C ILE A 191 -0.22 -11.30 -8.34
N GLU A 192 -0.63 -11.40 -9.61
CA GLU A 192 -1.30 -12.58 -10.18
C GLU A 192 -0.38 -13.80 -10.21
N PHE A 193 0.91 -13.59 -10.51
CA PHE A 193 1.88 -14.67 -10.52
C PHE A 193 2.12 -15.25 -9.11
N ILE A 194 2.30 -14.39 -8.10
CA ILE A 194 2.44 -14.82 -6.71
C ILE A 194 1.17 -15.52 -6.24
N TRP A 195 0.00 -14.98 -6.61
CA TRP A 195 -1.29 -15.57 -6.26
C TRP A 195 -1.41 -16.98 -6.80
N TYR A 196 -1.10 -17.15 -8.09
CA TYR A 196 -1.10 -18.46 -8.73
C TYR A 196 -0.04 -19.40 -8.14
N ALA A 197 1.16 -18.90 -7.85
CA ALA A 197 2.22 -19.71 -7.25
C ALA A 197 1.84 -20.24 -5.86
N MET A 198 1.13 -19.40 -5.08
CA MET A 198 0.70 -19.71 -3.73
C MET A 198 -0.56 -20.56 -3.66
N SER A 199 -1.52 -20.39 -4.57
CA SER A 199 -2.85 -21.00 -4.47
C SER A 199 -3.18 -21.99 -5.59
N GLN A 200 -2.40 -21.99 -6.68
CA GLN A 200 -2.70 -22.66 -7.95
C GLN A 200 -4.03 -22.24 -8.61
N PHE A 201 -4.63 -21.14 -8.15
CA PHE A 201 -5.82 -20.54 -8.74
C PHE A 201 -5.46 -19.52 -9.81
N LYS A 202 -6.15 -19.59 -10.95
CA LYS A 202 -6.01 -18.61 -12.02
C LYS A 202 -6.90 -17.41 -11.74
N GLY A 203 -6.30 -16.22 -11.74
CA GLY A 203 -6.99 -14.97 -11.49
C GLY A 203 -7.37 -14.80 -10.02
N ILE A 204 -7.39 -13.55 -9.59
CA ILE A 204 -7.77 -13.19 -8.23
C ILE A 204 -9.31 -13.06 -8.14
N PRO A 205 -9.94 -13.72 -7.16
CA PRO A 205 -11.37 -13.56 -6.94
C PRO A 205 -11.69 -12.16 -6.38
N THR A 206 -12.79 -11.59 -6.83
CA THR A 206 -13.31 -10.31 -6.36
C THR A 206 -14.32 -10.52 -5.25
N ILE A 207 -14.11 -9.86 -4.11
CA ILE A 207 -14.91 -10.03 -2.90
C ILE A 207 -15.55 -8.71 -2.49
N TYR A 208 -14.74 -7.73 -2.08
CA TYR A 208 -15.24 -6.46 -1.54
C TYR A 208 -15.46 -5.42 -2.64
N HIS A 209 -14.49 -5.33 -3.55
CA HIS A 209 -14.38 -4.21 -4.49
C HIS A 209 -14.97 -4.49 -5.87
N ALA A 210 -16.10 -5.21 -5.94
CA ALA A 210 -16.75 -5.48 -7.23
C ALA A 210 -17.10 -4.19 -7.97
N ASN A 211 -17.46 -3.14 -7.25
CA ASN A 211 -17.81 -1.83 -7.80
C ASN A 211 -16.64 -1.15 -8.55
N ILE A 212 -15.39 -1.45 -8.21
CA ILE A 212 -14.20 -0.84 -8.81
C ILE A 212 -13.54 -1.77 -9.82
N ILE A 213 -13.56 -3.08 -9.53
CA ILE A 213 -12.88 -4.09 -10.33
C ILE A 213 -13.70 -4.45 -11.59
N VAL A 214 -15.04 -4.43 -11.51
CA VAL A 214 -15.90 -4.83 -12.61
C VAL A 214 -16.17 -3.66 -13.55
N ASP A 215 -16.09 -3.92 -14.86
CA ASP A 215 -16.30 -2.92 -15.91
C ASP A 215 -17.69 -2.26 -15.86
N THR A 216 -18.73 -2.98 -15.42
CA THR A 216 -20.12 -2.50 -15.43
C THR A 216 -20.29 -1.20 -14.66
N SER A 217 -19.66 -1.09 -13.49
CA SER A 217 -19.79 0.10 -12.65
C SER A 217 -19.08 1.31 -13.28
N ILE A 218 -17.94 1.10 -13.92
CA ILE A 218 -17.21 2.17 -14.62
C ILE A 218 -17.95 2.58 -15.89
N GLU A 219 -18.51 1.62 -16.62
CA GLU A 219 -19.34 1.86 -17.80
C GLU A 219 -20.56 2.72 -17.47
N THR A 220 -21.19 2.52 -16.31
CA THR A 220 -22.30 3.39 -15.88
C THR A 220 -21.88 4.83 -15.59
N MET A 221 -20.60 5.07 -15.25
CA MET A 221 -20.08 6.41 -14.95
C MET A 221 -19.65 7.18 -16.19
N PHE A 222 -18.96 6.51 -17.12
CA PHE A 222 -18.35 7.15 -18.29
C PHE A 222 -19.15 6.92 -19.59
N GLY A 223 -20.15 6.04 -19.58
CA GLY A 223 -21.01 5.78 -20.73
C GLY A 223 -20.21 5.46 -21.99
N ASN A 224 -20.39 6.27 -23.03
CA ASN A 224 -19.71 6.05 -24.31
C ASN A 224 -18.19 6.29 -24.26
N GLU A 225 -17.70 7.13 -23.34
CA GLU A 225 -16.25 7.39 -23.17
C GLU A 225 -15.53 6.18 -22.56
N PHE A 226 -16.27 5.26 -21.93
CA PHE A 226 -15.71 4.04 -21.38
C PHE A 226 -15.11 3.14 -22.45
N ALA A 227 -15.62 3.16 -23.69
CA ALA A 227 -15.11 2.30 -24.76
C ALA A 227 -13.62 2.56 -25.05
N ASP A 228 -13.22 3.83 -25.04
CA ASP A 228 -11.83 4.25 -25.28
C ASP A 228 -10.94 3.89 -24.08
N MET A 229 -11.47 4.04 -22.85
CA MET A 229 -10.75 3.64 -21.63
C MET A 229 -10.57 2.13 -21.53
N LYS A 230 -11.56 1.35 -21.99
CA LYS A 230 -11.62 -0.10 -21.83
C LYS A 230 -10.44 -0.82 -22.48
N GLU A 231 -9.95 -0.35 -23.62
CA GLU A 231 -8.76 -0.94 -24.26
C GLU A 231 -7.53 -0.79 -23.36
N ILE A 232 -7.32 0.41 -22.82
CA ILE A 232 -6.23 0.70 -21.88
C ILE A 232 -6.37 -0.20 -20.65
N LEU A 233 -7.56 -0.24 -20.04
CA LEU A 233 -7.81 -1.01 -18.82
C LEU A 233 -7.57 -2.52 -19.01
N ASN A 234 -8.02 -3.08 -20.14
CA ASN A 234 -7.82 -4.50 -20.45
C ASN A 234 -6.35 -4.86 -20.69
N ASN A 235 -5.57 -3.92 -21.23
CA ASN A 235 -4.14 -4.10 -21.43
C ASN A 235 -3.34 -3.90 -20.14
N SER A 236 -3.89 -3.17 -19.17
CA SER A 236 -3.17 -2.81 -17.95
C SER A 236 -3.41 -3.73 -16.76
N ILE A 237 -4.66 -4.10 -16.48
CA ILE A 237 -5.02 -4.90 -15.29
C ILE A 237 -5.89 -6.08 -15.73
N LYS A 238 -5.47 -7.28 -15.35
CA LYS A 238 -6.24 -8.49 -15.69
C LYS A 238 -7.59 -8.48 -14.99
N PRO A 239 -8.68 -8.78 -15.71
CA PRO A 239 -10.01 -8.87 -15.12
C PRO A 239 -10.07 -10.01 -14.11
N PRO A 240 -10.97 -9.91 -13.12
CA PRO A 240 -11.10 -10.95 -12.10
C PRO A 240 -11.60 -12.26 -12.68
N SER A 241 -11.15 -13.38 -12.11
CA SER A 241 -11.58 -14.73 -12.56
C SER A 241 -12.92 -15.16 -11.98
N MET A 242 -13.28 -14.64 -10.81
CA MET A 242 -14.48 -15.00 -10.07
C MET A 242 -14.97 -13.79 -9.30
N ILE A 243 -16.29 -13.61 -9.23
CA ILE A 243 -16.92 -12.58 -8.40
C ILE A 243 -17.76 -13.31 -7.34
N LEU A 244 -17.50 -12.97 -6.08
CA LEU A 244 -18.20 -13.47 -4.91
C LEU A 244 -19.22 -12.41 -4.49
N ILE A 245 -20.50 -12.64 -4.82
CA ILE A 245 -21.64 -11.74 -4.61
C ILE A 245 -22.57 -12.42 -3.58
N THR A 246 -23.09 -11.67 -2.62
CA THR A 246 -23.92 -12.16 -1.50
C THR A 246 -25.40 -11.81 -1.60
N ASN A 247 -25.83 -11.04 -2.59
CA ASN A 247 -27.22 -10.56 -2.65
C ASN A 247 -28.31 -11.62 -2.84
N ASP A 248 -27.95 -12.86 -3.20
CA ASP A 248 -28.88 -13.98 -3.13
C ASP A 248 -28.51 -14.88 -1.95
N GLU A 249 -29.32 -14.87 -0.89
CA GLU A 249 -29.23 -15.76 0.29
C GLU A 249 -29.17 -17.26 -0.07
N SER A 250 -29.40 -17.61 -1.33
CA SER A 250 -29.36 -18.98 -1.86
C SER A 250 -28.06 -19.39 -2.56
N ASN A 251 -27.12 -18.48 -2.82
CA ASN A 251 -25.92 -18.76 -3.62
C ASN A 251 -24.65 -18.04 -3.14
N VAL A 252 -24.36 -18.05 -1.83
CA VAL A 252 -23.00 -17.71 -1.36
C VAL A 252 -22.03 -18.72 -1.95
N LYS A 253 -21.31 -18.33 -3.01
CA LYS A 253 -20.24 -19.15 -3.57
C LYS A 253 -19.11 -19.15 -2.55
N ASN A 254 -18.85 -20.30 -1.95
CA ASN A 254 -17.69 -20.43 -1.08
C ASN A 254 -16.41 -20.34 -1.91
N LEU A 255 -15.41 -19.64 -1.38
CA LEU A 255 -14.08 -19.62 -1.96
C LEU A 255 -13.37 -20.92 -1.61
N GLU A 256 -13.16 -21.78 -2.60
CA GLU A 256 -12.46 -23.04 -2.40
C GLU A 256 -10.96 -22.79 -2.45
N LEU A 257 -10.22 -23.11 -1.38
CA LEU A 257 -8.76 -22.98 -1.34
C LEU A 257 -8.10 -24.30 -0.95
N PRO A 258 -6.84 -24.53 -1.37
CA PRO A 258 -6.08 -25.69 -0.92
C PRO A 258 -5.80 -25.61 0.57
N ASN A 259 -5.68 -26.77 1.23
CA ASN A 259 -5.47 -26.85 2.68
C ASN A 259 -4.00 -26.61 3.08
N ASN A 260 -3.07 -26.64 2.12
CA ASN A 260 -1.62 -26.64 2.35
C ASN A 260 -0.89 -25.42 1.77
N ILE A 261 -1.51 -24.23 1.81
CA ILE A 261 -0.77 -22.99 1.53
C ILE A 261 0.17 -22.70 2.71
N ASP A 262 1.49 -22.73 2.50
CA ASP A 262 2.49 -22.63 3.57
C ASP A 262 3.62 -21.61 3.32
N SER A 263 3.53 -20.77 2.29
CA SER A 263 4.64 -19.90 1.89
C SER A 263 4.55 -18.48 2.49
N SER A 264 5.12 -18.30 3.69
CA SER A 264 5.29 -16.98 4.31
C SER A 264 6.20 -16.04 3.48
N SER A 265 7.08 -16.58 2.64
CA SER A 265 7.88 -15.77 1.70
C SER A 265 7.01 -15.03 0.69
N PHE A 266 5.90 -15.62 0.22
CA PHE A 266 4.98 -14.95 -0.70
C PHE A 266 4.21 -13.81 -0.04
N VAL A 267 3.86 -13.96 1.25
CA VAL A 267 3.28 -12.86 2.04
C VAL A 267 4.27 -11.69 2.13
N SER A 268 5.55 -11.97 2.40
CA SER A 268 6.60 -10.95 2.43
C SER A 268 6.74 -10.19 1.11
N TYR A 269 6.55 -10.85 -0.03
CA TYR A 269 6.52 -10.17 -1.33
C TYR A 269 5.32 -9.24 -1.46
N TYR A 270 4.11 -9.65 -1.07
CA TYR A 270 2.96 -8.76 -1.09
C TYR A 270 3.17 -7.53 -0.22
N ILE A 271 3.68 -7.71 1.01
CA ILE A 271 4.02 -6.61 1.93
C ILE A 271 5.03 -5.65 1.28
N THR A 272 6.02 -6.19 0.58
CA THR A 272 7.02 -5.39 -0.15
C THR A 272 6.37 -4.63 -1.30
N ILE A 273 5.51 -5.27 -2.08
CA ILE A 273 4.79 -4.64 -3.22
C ILE A 273 3.88 -3.50 -2.74
N ILE A 274 3.09 -3.70 -1.68
CA ILE A 274 2.22 -2.64 -1.16
C ILE A 274 3.03 -1.47 -0.57
N GLY A 275 4.20 -1.75 0.03
CA GLY A 275 5.11 -0.73 0.54
C GLY A 275 5.72 0.10 -0.59
N ASP A 276 6.30 -0.58 -1.58
CA ASP A 276 6.91 0.05 -2.75
C ASP A 276 5.88 0.83 -3.59
N LEU A 277 4.64 0.33 -3.69
CA LEU A 277 3.57 0.99 -4.44
C LEU A 277 3.30 2.41 -3.93
N ILE A 278 3.33 2.64 -2.60
CA ILE A 278 3.17 3.99 -2.02
C ILE A 278 4.25 4.92 -2.57
N ASP A 279 5.50 4.47 -2.52
CA ASP A 279 6.63 5.30 -2.93
C ASP A 279 6.59 5.58 -4.44
N TYR A 280 6.05 4.64 -5.23
CA TYR A 280 5.81 4.86 -6.66
C TYR A 280 4.71 5.89 -6.89
N ILE A 281 3.50 5.69 -6.36
CA ILE A 281 2.34 6.55 -6.68
C ILE A 281 2.55 8.01 -6.28
N VAL A 282 3.34 8.28 -5.23
CA VAL A 282 3.67 9.65 -4.81
C VAL A 282 4.50 10.39 -5.87
N LYS A 283 5.23 9.67 -6.72
CA LYS A 283 6.13 10.26 -7.72
C LYS A 283 5.52 10.38 -9.10
N TYR A 284 4.49 9.61 -9.44
CA TYR A 284 3.76 9.75 -10.70
C TYR A 284 2.72 10.87 -10.62
N ASP A 285 2.50 11.56 -11.74
CA ASP A 285 1.44 12.56 -11.85
C ASP A 285 0.17 11.91 -12.42
N LEU A 286 -0.80 11.66 -11.54
CA LEU A 286 -2.09 11.04 -11.86
C LEU A 286 -3.07 12.11 -12.36
N ASN A 287 -3.00 12.42 -13.65
CA ASN A 287 -3.69 13.57 -14.25
C ASN A 287 -4.98 13.20 -14.99
N THR A 288 -5.29 11.91 -15.14
CA THR A 288 -6.49 11.46 -15.86
C THR A 288 -7.34 10.53 -15.00
N PHE A 289 -8.66 10.49 -15.25
CA PHE A 289 -9.54 9.50 -14.62
C PHE A 289 -9.10 8.07 -14.91
N THR A 290 -8.54 7.80 -16.10
CA THR A 290 -7.97 6.49 -16.46
C THR A 290 -6.85 6.07 -15.51
N ASP A 291 -5.93 6.99 -15.16
CA ASP A 291 -4.85 6.70 -14.21
C ASP A 291 -5.42 6.35 -12.83
N TRP A 292 -6.46 7.07 -12.39
CA TRP A 292 -7.15 6.80 -11.14
C TRP A 292 -7.87 5.46 -11.14
N ILE A 293 -8.55 5.09 -12.24
CA ILE A 293 -9.19 3.78 -12.38
C ILE A 293 -8.15 2.66 -12.27
N LEU A 294 -7.01 2.81 -12.96
CA LEU A 294 -5.92 1.84 -12.89
C LEU A 294 -5.40 1.69 -11.45
N LEU A 295 -5.14 2.80 -10.77
CA LEU A 295 -4.67 2.78 -9.40
C LEU A 295 -5.68 2.12 -8.46
N LEU A 296 -6.94 2.53 -8.52
CA LEU A 296 -8.01 2.01 -7.67
C LEU A 296 -8.24 0.51 -7.91
N ARG A 297 -8.21 0.05 -9.18
CA ARG A 297 -8.31 -1.38 -9.50
C ARG A 297 -7.16 -2.19 -8.93
N LEU A 298 -5.93 -1.67 -9.01
CA LEU A 298 -4.76 -2.34 -8.45
C LEU A 298 -4.85 -2.43 -6.91
N VAL A 299 -5.20 -1.32 -6.26
CA VAL A 299 -5.39 -1.25 -4.80
C VAL A 299 -6.51 -2.19 -4.34
N ALA A 300 -7.65 -2.19 -5.03
CA ALA A 300 -8.76 -3.09 -4.78
C ALA A 300 -8.37 -4.58 -4.92
N LYS A 301 -7.55 -4.91 -5.94
CA LYS A 301 -7.03 -6.26 -6.15
C LYS A 301 -6.08 -6.68 -5.02
N LEU A 302 -5.16 -5.80 -4.60
CA LEU A 302 -4.28 -6.03 -3.46
C LEU A 302 -5.06 -6.22 -2.16
N ASP A 303 -6.11 -5.43 -1.94
CA ASP A 303 -6.98 -5.54 -0.77
C ASP A 303 -7.67 -6.90 -0.73
N ASN A 304 -8.24 -7.35 -1.86
CA ASN A 304 -8.85 -8.67 -1.97
C ASN A 304 -7.84 -9.79 -1.67
N VAL A 305 -6.66 -9.77 -2.30
CA VAL A 305 -5.64 -10.81 -2.11
C VAL A 305 -5.23 -10.93 -0.65
N LEU A 306 -4.81 -9.82 -0.03
CA LEU A 306 -4.33 -9.84 1.34
C LEU A 306 -5.46 -10.16 2.32
N SER A 307 -6.68 -9.70 2.06
CA SER A 307 -7.84 -10.05 2.90
C SER A 307 -8.10 -11.56 2.89
N ILE A 308 -8.01 -12.21 1.73
CA ILE A 308 -8.12 -13.67 1.62
C ILE A 308 -7.00 -14.36 2.40
N ILE A 309 -5.76 -13.87 2.29
CA ILE A 309 -4.62 -14.48 2.99
C ILE A 309 -4.79 -14.35 4.51
N ILE A 310 -5.24 -13.19 5.03
CA ILE A 310 -5.48 -12.99 6.47
C ILE A 310 -6.59 -13.92 6.97
N ASP A 311 -7.71 -14.00 6.25
CA ASP A 311 -8.83 -14.87 6.65
C ASP A 311 -8.42 -16.35 6.58
N TYR A 312 -7.70 -16.74 5.52
CA TYR A 312 -7.13 -18.08 5.40
C TYR A 312 -6.17 -18.40 6.56
N SER A 313 -5.30 -17.46 6.94
CA SER A 313 -4.39 -17.62 8.07
C SER A 313 -5.11 -17.66 9.42
N SER A 314 -6.37 -17.22 9.49
CA SER A 314 -7.17 -17.31 10.70
C SER A 314 -7.90 -18.66 10.81
N LEU A 315 -7.89 -19.48 9.74
CA LEU A 315 -8.40 -20.85 9.76
C LEU A 315 -7.45 -21.78 10.52
N LYS A 316 -8.03 -22.74 11.25
CA LYS A 316 -7.29 -23.64 12.16
C LYS A 316 -6.12 -24.35 11.44
N GLY A 317 -4.89 -24.08 11.90
CA GLY A 317 -3.68 -24.80 11.50
C GLY A 317 -2.72 -24.04 10.58
N ASN A 318 -3.12 -22.87 10.06
CA ASN A 318 -2.34 -22.13 9.08
C ASN A 318 -1.79 -20.82 9.65
N ASN A 319 -0.49 -20.73 9.90
CA ASN A 319 0.17 -19.48 10.31
C ASN A 319 0.88 -18.85 9.12
N LEU A 320 0.11 -18.38 8.13
CA LEU A 320 0.67 -17.67 6.98
C LEU A 320 1.06 -16.24 7.32
N ILE A 321 0.28 -15.57 8.16
CA ILE A 321 0.50 -14.19 8.57
C ILE A 321 0.68 -14.12 10.08
N ILE A 322 1.83 -13.62 10.52
CA ILE A 322 2.10 -13.36 11.94
C ILE A 322 1.59 -11.97 12.36
N THR A 323 1.40 -11.75 13.67
CA THR A 323 0.92 -10.47 14.22
C THR A 323 1.76 -9.28 13.77
N THR A 324 3.10 -9.44 13.71
CA THR A 324 4.01 -8.39 13.24
C THR A 324 3.74 -7.98 11.79
N GLU A 325 3.41 -8.95 10.92
CA GLU A 325 3.06 -8.68 9.53
C GLU A 325 1.71 -7.98 9.41
N LYS A 326 0.70 -8.39 10.21
CA LYS A 326 -0.58 -7.67 10.28
C LYS A 326 -0.40 -6.19 10.64
N ILE A 327 0.42 -5.92 11.66
CA ILE A 327 0.72 -4.53 12.09
C ILE A 327 1.43 -3.76 10.97
N ARG A 328 2.39 -4.40 10.28
CA ARG A 328 3.09 -3.77 9.15
C ARG A 328 2.14 -3.45 8.00
N ILE A 329 1.24 -4.38 7.66
CA ILE A 329 0.20 -4.18 6.64
C ILE A 329 -0.71 -3.02 7.02
N ALA A 330 -1.21 -2.99 8.27
CA ALA A 330 -2.06 -1.91 8.78
C ALA A 330 -1.39 -0.53 8.63
N SER A 331 -0.11 -0.44 9.03
CA SER A 331 0.67 0.80 8.93
C SER A 331 0.83 1.28 7.48
N ILE A 332 1.14 0.36 6.56
CA ILE A 332 1.27 0.65 5.13
C ILE A 332 -0.08 1.13 4.57
N ILE A 333 -1.18 0.48 4.91
CA ILE A 333 -2.52 0.84 4.43
C ILE A 333 -2.92 2.23 4.88
N GLN A 334 -2.76 2.53 6.18
CA GLN A 334 -3.09 3.85 6.72
C GLN A 334 -2.31 4.95 6.00
N ARG A 335 -1.00 4.75 5.79
CA ARG A 335 -0.16 5.67 5.00
C ARG A 335 -0.66 5.78 3.56
N THR A 336 -1.03 4.66 2.93
CA THR A 336 -1.52 4.65 1.55
C THR A 336 -2.82 5.44 1.41
N LYS A 337 -3.79 5.23 2.31
CA LYS A 337 -5.07 5.95 2.33
C LYS A 337 -4.85 7.46 2.39
N ILE A 338 -4.00 7.93 3.31
CA ILE A 338 -3.66 9.36 3.45
C ILE A 338 -3.05 9.91 2.16
N VAL A 339 -2.11 9.17 1.56
CA VAL A 339 -1.47 9.55 0.30
C VAL A 339 -2.48 9.62 -0.85
N LEU A 340 -3.37 8.63 -0.99
CA LEU A 340 -4.37 8.58 -2.04
C LEU A 340 -5.32 9.78 -1.99
N VAL A 341 -5.81 10.13 -0.80
CA VAL A 341 -6.65 11.32 -0.60
C VAL A 341 -5.90 12.60 -0.99
N GLY A 342 -4.66 12.76 -0.51
CA GLY A 342 -3.86 13.94 -0.85
C GLY A 342 -3.53 14.07 -2.34
N LEU A 343 -3.27 12.95 -3.02
CA LEU A 343 -3.06 12.92 -4.47
C LEU A 343 -4.35 13.23 -5.24
N PHE A 344 -5.50 12.73 -4.76
CA PHE A 344 -6.78 13.00 -5.40
C PHE A 344 -7.17 14.47 -5.27
N ASP A 345 -6.96 15.08 -4.10
CA ASP A 345 -7.14 16.52 -3.92
C ASP A 345 -6.24 17.34 -4.86
N LYS A 346 -4.99 16.90 -5.07
CA LYS A 346 -4.08 17.54 -6.04
C LYS A 346 -4.63 17.44 -7.46
N PHE A 347 -5.16 16.28 -7.84
CA PHE A 347 -5.83 16.07 -9.13
C PHE A 347 -7.08 16.95 -9.28
N LEU A 348 -7.93 17.03 -8.25
CA LEU A 348 -9.11 17.92 -8.31
C LEU A 348 -8.73 19.40 -8.46
N ARG A 349 -7.62 19.83 -7.87
CA ARG A 349 -7.12 21.20 -8.03
C ARG A 349 -6.53 21.48 -9.41
N SER A 350 -6.06 20.46 -10.13
CA SER A 350 -5.59 20.62 -11.50
C SER A 350 -6.74 20.67 -12.51
N LEU A 351 -7.92 20.18 -12.15
CA LEU A 351 -9.14 20.34 -12.92
C LEU A 351 -9.67 21.78 -12.81
N GLY A 352 -10.12 22.33 -13.94
CA GLY A 352 -10.83 23.62 -13.93
C GLY A 352 -12.22 23.52 -13.29
N LEU A 353 -12.77 24.64 -12.80
CA LEU A 353 -14.11 24.67 -12.16
C LEU A 353 -15.21 24.09 -13.07
N GLU A 354 -15.17 24.39 -14.37
CA GLU A 354 -16.12 23.87 -15.36
C GLU A 354 -16.00 22.33 -15.54
N GLN A 355 -14.78 21.79 -15.43
CA GLN A 355 -14.55 20.35 -15.48
C GLN A 355 -15.06 19.65 -14.22
N ILE A 356 -14.85 20.26 -13.05
CA ILE A 356 -15.38 19.75 -11.78
C ILE A 356 -16.90 19.73 -11.82
N GLU A 357 -17.55 20.78 -12.33
CA GLU A 357 -19.01 20.84 -12.39
C GLU A 357 -19.59 19.82 -13.37
N SER A 358 -18.97 19.65 -14.54
CA SER A 358 -19.39 18.64 -15.53
C SER A 358 -19.18 17.20 -15.05
N HIS A 359 -18.12 16.92 -14.28
CA HIS A 359 -17.78 15.58 -13.79
C HIS A 359 -18.17 15.34 -12.33
N ARG A 360 -18.97 16.21 -11.70
CA ARG A 360 -19.26 16.15 -10.25
C ARG A 360 -19.70 14.75 -9.78
N LYS A 361 -20.64 14.12 -10.49
CA LYS A 361 -21.12 12.77 -10.13
C LYS A 361 -20.01 11.72 -10.17
N ILE A 362 -19.11 11.81 -11.14
CA ILE A 362 -17.97 10.90 -11.26
C ILE A 362 -16.99 11.16 -10.11
N ILE A 363 -16.69 12.44 -9.83
CA ILE A 363 -15.83 12.83 -8.71
C ILE A 363 -16.38 12.31 -7.38
N ASP A 364 -17.68 12.49 -7.12
CA ASP A 364 -18.35 12.01 -5.91
C ASP A 364 -18.19 10.48 -5.76
N ASN A 365 -18.34 9.72 -6.86
CA ASN A 365 -18.11 8.27 -6.84
C ASN A 365 -16.65 7.90 -6.55
N PHE A 366 -15.67 8.61 -7.12
CA PHE A 366 -14.26 8.34 -6.84
C PHE A 366 -13.89 8.68 -5.39
N GLN A 367 -14.49 9.71 -4.80
CA GLN A 367 -14.31 10.00 -3.37
C GLN A 367 -14.79 8.85 -2.50
N ILE A 368 -15.92 8.23 -2.85
CA ILE A 368 -16.42 7.02 -2.18
C ILE A 368 -15.41 5.88 -2.32
N TYR A 369 -14.98 5.58 -3.55
CA TYR A 369 -13.99 4.52 -3.82
C TYR A 369 -12.65 4.73 -3.12
N LEU A 370 -12.21 5.97 -2.95
CA LEU A 370 -11.02 6.30 -2.18
C LEU A 370 -11.21 6.08 -0.68
N GLY A 371 -12.42 6.31 -0.16
CA GLY A 371 -12.77 5.98 1.22
C GLY A 371 -12.77 4.47 1.48
N GLU A 372 -13.27 3.69 0.52
CA GLU A 372 -13.35 2.22 0.58
C GLU A 372 -12.02 1.51 0.27
N ALA A 373 -11.04 2.22 -0.31
CA ALA A 373 -9.75 1.63 -0.65
C ALA A 373 -9.08 0.99 0.57
N TYR A 374 -8.75 -0.31 0.51
CA TYR A 374 -8.21 -1.08 1.65
C TYR A 374 -9.13 -1.21 2.89
N GLU A 375 -10.44 -1.03 2.75
CA GLU A 375 -11.37 -1.25 3.86
C GLU A 375 -11.35 -2.71 4.35
N GLY A 376 -11.29 -3.68 3.42
CA GLY A 376 -11.24 -5.10 3.76
C GLY A 376 -10.05 -5.46 4.66
N LEU A 377 -8.86 -4.91 4.36
CA LEU A 377 -7.68 -5.07 5.21
C LEU A 377 -7.71 -4.23 6.49
N THR A 378 -8.32 -3.04 6.46
CA THR A 378 -8.41 -2.19 7.66
C THR A 378 -9.15 -2.92 8.77
N ASP A 379 -10.28 -3.55 8.43
CA ASP A 379 -11.08 -4.31 9.40
C ASP A 379 -10.30 -5.52 9.93
N ARG A 380 -9.66 -6.29 9.03
CA ARG A 380 -8.94 -7.55 9.37
C ARG A 380 -7.64 -7.38 10.14
N THR A 381 -7.03 -6.20 10.05
CA THR A 381 -5.79 -5.88 10.76
C THR A 381 -6.03 -5.16 12.09
N SER A 382 -7.26 -4.72 12.33
CA SER A 382 -7.67 -4.07 13.59
C SER A 382 -8.00 -5.07 14.72
N THR A 383 -8.32 -6.31 14.36
CA THR A 383 -8.60 -7.45 15.26
C THR A 383 -7.36 -8.29 15.51
#